data_AF-A0AA96R7J6-F1
#
_entry.id   AF-A0AA96R7J6-F1
#
_cell.length_a   1.000
_cell.length_b   1.000
_cell.length_c   1.000
_cell.angle_alpha   90.00
_cell.angle_beta   90.00
_cell.angle_gamma   90.00
#
_symmetry.space_group_name_H-M   'P 1'
#
loop_
_entity.id
_entity.type
_entity.pdbx_description
1 polymer ?
#
loop_
_entity_poly.entity_id
_entity_poly.type
_entity_poly.pdbx_seq_one_letter_code
_entity_poly.pdbx_strand_id
1 'polypeptide(L)'
;MTKQIAVLQGDGIGPEIIGQAVKVLDKLIEQGLDADYEYGLLGGSAYDAHGSPYPEATQTLCRKADAVLLGAVGGPQYDNLERSVRPERGLLAIRKDLNLFANLRPAILYPELANASTLKPDVVSGLDILIVRELTGDIYFGEPRGIRTLENGEKEGYNTMKYSESEIRRIAKVAFEAAQKRGKKLCSVDKANVLETTEFWKQIFTEVAAEYPDVELTHMYVDNAAMQLVKAPKQFDVIATGNIFGDILSDQASMLTGSIGMLPSASLNDTGKGLYEPSHGSAPDIAGQNKANPLATILSLAMLLRYSLNDEARATQVEQAVQKVLQQGLRTGDIFEQGTTLVSCSDMGDAVIANL
;
A
#
# COMPACT_ATOMS: atom_id res chain seq x y z
N MET A 1 10.37 -12.43 -22.62
CA MET A 1 8.99 -12.13 -23.04
C MET A 1 8.66 -10.81 -22.40
N THR A 2 8.18 -9.87 -23.20
CA THR A 2 7.82 -8.52 -22.76
C THR A 2 6.83 -8.57 -21.61
N LYS A 3 7.18 -7.91 -20.51
CA LYS A 3 6.37 -7.86 -19.29
C LYS A 3 5.14 -6.98 -19.50
N GLN A 4 3.96 -7.49 -19.16
CA GLN A 4 2.69 -6.79 -19.37
C GLN A 4 2.23 -6.13 -18.07
N ILE A 5 1.97 -4.83 -18.10
CA ILE A 5 1.50 -4.07 -16.94
C ILE A 5 0.07 -3.58 -17.19
N ALA A 6 -0.85 -3.91 -16.28
CA ALA A 6 -2.19 -3.30 -16.30
C ALA A 6 -2.15 -1.97 -15.55
N VAL A 7 -2.53 -0.87 -16.20
CA VAL A 7 -2.56 0.46 -15.59
C VAL A 7 -4.00 0.86 -15.32
N LEU A 8 -4.31 1.08 -14.04
CA LEU A 8 -5.64 1.43 -13.55
C LEU A 8 -5.58 2.84 -12.97
N GLN A 9 -6.08 3.84 -13.68
CA GLN A 9 -6.01 5.23 -13.19
C GLN A 9 -6.92 5.46 -11.98
N GLY A 10 -8.15 4.94 -12.05
CA GLY A 10 -9.15 5.09 -11.01
C GLY A 10 -9.76 6.49 -10.96
N ASP A 11 -9.93 7.03 -9.75
CA ASP A 11 -10.74 8.21 -9.45
C ASP A 11 -9.91 9.38 -8.90
N GLY A 12 -10.49 10.60 -8.92
CA GLY A 12 -9.90 11.79 -8.31
C GLY A 12 -8.55 12.17 -8.90
N ILE A 13 -7.50 12.26 -8.08
CA ILE A 13 -6.11 12.54 -8.52
C ILE A 13 -5.45 11.35 -9.23
N GLY A 14 -6.07 10.16 -9.21
CA GLY A 14 -5.52 8.92 -9.78
C GLY A 14 -4.99 9.09 -11.22
N PRO A 15 -5.75 9.67 -12.16
CA PRO A 15 -5.25 9.96 -13.50
C PRO A 15 -4.00 10.87 -13.55
N GLU A 16 -3.90 11.89 -12.69
CA GLU A 16 -2.78 12.85 -12.69
C GLU A 16 -1.47 12.19 -12.21
N ILE A 17 -1.53 11.45 -11.10
CA ILE A 17 -0.36 10.78 -10.51
C ILE A 17 0.09 9.57 -11.34
N ILE A 18 -0.86 8.81 -11.90
CA ILE A 18 -0.55 7.71 -12.82
C ILE A 18 0.06 8.25 -14.11
N GLY A 19 -0.42 9.39 -14.60
CA GLY A 19 0.21 10.07 -15.74
C GLY A 19 1.71 10.33 -15.50
N GLN A 20 2.10 10.75 -14.29
CA GLN A 20 3.52 10.98 -13.99
C GLN A 20 4.31 9.67 -13.81
N ALA A 21 3.72 8.65 -13.17
CA ALA A 21 4.36 7.34 -13.06
C ALA A 21 4.53 6.65 -14.42
N VAL A 22 3.57 6.80 -15.35
CA VAL A 22 3.67 6.29 -16.72
C VAL A 22 4.78 6.99 -17.49
N LYS A 23 4.95 8.32 -17.36
CA LYS A 23 6.11 8.99 -17.99
C LYS A 23 7.45 8.43 -17.50
N VAL A 24 7.56 8.08 -16.20
CA VAL A 24 8.74 7.40 -15.65
C VAL A 24 8.90 6.01 -16.27
N LEU A 25 7.81 5.23 -16.36
CA LEU A 25 7.81 3.91 -17.00
C LEU A 25 8.22 3.98 -18.48
N ASP A 26 7.66 4.91 -19.25
CA ASP A 26 8.01 5.18 -20.66
C ASP A 26 9.52 5.46 -20.77
N LYS A 27 10.07 6.28 -19.85
CA LYS A 27 11.50 6.57 -19.84
C LYS A 27 12.36 5.32 -19.61
N LEU A 28 11.93 4.43 -18.72
CA LEU A 28 12.63 3.17 -18.46
C LEU A 28 12.52 2.20 -19.65
N ILE A 29 11.39 2.19 -20.36
CA ILE A 29 11.20 1.43 -21.62
C ILE A 29 12.15 1.96 -22.70
N GLU A 30 12.27 3.28 -22.87
CA GLU A 30 13.28 3.89 -23.76
C GLU A 30 14.71 3.47 -23.38
N GLN A 31 14.99 3.29 -22.09
CA GLN A 31 16.26 2.78 -21.55
C GLN A 31 16.40 1.25 -21.61
N GLY A 32 15.50 0.56 -22.34
CA GLY A 32 15.59 -0.88 -22.62
C GLY A 32 14.93 -1.78 -21.58
N LEU A 33 13.94 -1.30 -20.82
CA LEU A 33 13.04 -2.17 -20.07
C LEU A 33 12.10 -2.89 -21.06
N ASP A 34 12.14 -4.23 -21.10
CA ASP A 34 11.26 -5.05 -21.94
C ASP A 34 9.87 -5.18 -21.30
N ALA A 35 9.10 -4.09 -21.33
CA ALA A 35 7.75 -4.00 -20.79
C ALA A 35 6.81 -3.23 -21.72
N ASP A 36 5.51 -3.52 -21.60
CA ASP A 36 4.41 -2.83 -22.26
C ASP A 36 3.25 -2.70 -21.27
N TYR A 37 2.31 -1.80 -21.53
CA TYR A 37 1.17 -1.58 -20.66
C TYR A 37 -0.15 -1.31 -21.38
N GLU A 38 -1.24 -1.75 -20.75
CA GLU A 38 -2.60 -1.52 -21.21
C GLU A 38 -3.45 -0.91 -20.10
N TYR A 39 -4.29 0.05 -20.46
CA TYR A 39 -5.17 0.73 -19.51
C TYR A 39 -6.46 -0.05 -19.26
N GLY A 40 -6.89 -0.06 -18.00
CA GLY A 40 -8.20 -0.56 -17.58
C GLY A 40 -8.92 0.40 -16.64
N LEU A 41 -10.21 0.19 -16.44
CA LEU A 41 -11.03 0.99 -15.53
C LEU A 41 -11.24 0.25 -14.20
N LEU A 42 -11.15 0.99 -13.09
CA LEU A 42 -11.46 0.49 -11.75
C LEU A 42 -12.14 1.61 -10.94
N GLY A 43 -12.99 1.24 -9.99
CA GLY A 43 -13.58 2.19 -9.05
C GLY A 43 -14.78 2.94 -9.66
N GLY A 44 -14.91 4.21 -9.32
CA GLY A 44 -15.98 5.08 -9.78
C GLY A 44 -16.00 5.25 -11.30
N SER A 45 -14.85 5.48 -11.91
CA SER A 45 -14.68 5.57 -13.36
C SER A 45 -15.21 4.33 -14.10
N ALA A 46 -15.02 3.15 -13.52
CA ALA A 46 -15.56 1.91 -14.06
C ALA A 46 -17.07 1.78 -13.84
N TYR A 47 -17.56 2.22 -12.69
CA TYR A 47 -18.98 2.26 -12.39
C TYR A 47 -19.72 3.19 -13.36
N ASP A 48 -19.19 4.38 -13.63
CA ASP A 48 -19.80 5.34 -14.55
C ASP A 48 -19.86 4.79 -15.99
N ALA A 49 -18.83 4.04 -16.42
CA ALA A 49 -18.76 3.47 -17.77
C ALA A 49 -19.55 2.16 -17.95
N HIS A 50 -19.60 1.32 -16.92
CA HIS A 50 -20.06 -0.08 -17.03
C HIS A 50 -21.06 -0.52 -15.96
N GLY A 51 -21.45 0.35 -15.03
CA GLY A 51 -22.32 0.03 -13.91
C GLY A 51 -21.68 -0.91 -12.86
N SER A 52 -20.37 -1.16 -12.96
CA SER A 52 -19.61 -2.03 -12.06
C SER A 52 -18.26 -1.41 -11.69
N PRO A 53 -17.85 -1.43 -10.42
CA PRO A 53 -16.56 -0.89 -10.01
C PRO A 53 -15.36 -1.78 -10.41
N TYR A 54 -15.59 -3.00 -10.91
CA TYR A 54 -14.56 -3.92 -11.41
C TYR A 54 -15.10 -4.80 -12.56
N PRO A 55 -15.20 -4.24 -13.79
CA PRO A 55 -15.82 -4.90 -14.93
C PRO A 55 -14.99 -6.08 -15.45
N GLU A 56 -15.63 -6.99 -16.20
CA GLU A 56 -15.00 -8.22 -16.70
C GLU A 56 -13.80 -7.97 -17.62
N ALA A 57 -13.81 -6.87 -18.38
CA ALA A 57 -12.68 -6.45 -19.20
C ALA A 57 -11.44 -6.19 -18.34
N THR A 58 -11.58 -5.43 -17.25
CA THR A 58 -10.49 -5.16 -16.30
C THR A 58 -10.04 -6.44 -15.59
N GLN A 59 -10.97 -7.32 -15.19
CA GLN A 59 -10.62 -8.62 -14.62
C GLN A 59 -9.74 -9.44 -15.58
N THR A 60 -10.12 -9.49 -16.86
CA THR A 60 -9.37 -10.22 -17.88
C THR A 60 -7.98 -9.62 -18.10
N LEU A 61 -7.89 -8.30 -18.17
CA LEU A 61 -6.62 -7.57 -18.29
C LEU A 61 -5.69 -7.88 -17.11
N CYS A 62 -6.16 -7.68 -15.88
CA CYS A 62 -5.34 -7.86 -14.68
C CYS A 62 -4.91 -9.31 -14.46
N ARG A 63 -5.76 -10.30 -14.80
CA ARG A 63 -5.38 -11.73 -14.73
C ARG A 63 -4.28 -12.07 -15.74
N LYS A 64 -4.24 -11.42 -16.91
CA LYS A 64 -3.21 -11.64 -17.95
C LYS A 64 -1.90 -10.89 -17.67
N ALA A 65 -1.96 -9.70 -17.07
CA ALA A 65 -0.79 -8.87 -16.80
C ALA A 65 0.19 -9.52 -15.81
N ASP A 66 1.49 -9.22 -15.92
CA ASP A 66 2.52 -9.59 -14.95
C ASP A 66 2.43 -8.75 -13.65
N ALA A 67 1.96 -7.51 -13.76
CA ALA A 67 1.78 -6.59 -12.64
C ALA A 67 0.62 -5.61 -12.90
N VAL A 68 0.10 -5.01 -11.83
CA VAL A 68 -0.95 -3.98 -11.89
C VAL A 68 -0.43 -2.70 -11.21
N LEU A 69 -0.50 -1.55 -11.87
CA LEU A 69 -0.24 -0.25 -11.29
C LEU A 69 -1.56 0.51 -11.15
N LEU A 70 -1.91 0.91 -9.93
CA LEU A 70 -3.18 1.57 -9.60
C LEU A 70 -2.93 2.97 -9.03
N GLY A 71 -3.75 3.94 -9.44
CA GLY A 71 -3.78 5.29 -8.89
C GLY A 71 -4.53 5.36 -7.57
N ALA A 72 -5.82 5.68 -7.60
CA ALA A 72 -6.66 5.74 -6.41
C ALA A 72 -8.11 5.41 -6.74
N VAL A 73 -8.94 5.02 -5.76
CA VAL A 73 -10.38 4.81 -5.96
C VAL A 73 -11.19 5.59 -4.93
N GLY A 74 -12.43 5.95 -5.28
CA GLY A 74 -13.38 6.59 -4.37
C GLY A 74 -13.66 8.05 -4.70
N GLY A 75 -14.80 8.54 -4.22
CA GLY A 75 -15.25 9.91 -4.41
C GLY A 75 -16.62 10.15 -3.77
N PRO A 76 -16.90 11.35 -3.21
CA PRO A 76 -18.15 11.65 -2.50
C PRO A 76 -19.41 11.41 -3.33
N GLN A 77 -19.32 11.53 -4.66
CA GLN A 77 -20.43 11.28 -5.57
C GLN A 77 -20.95 9.83 -5.52
N TYR A 78 -20.15 8.88 -5.03
CA TYR A 78 -20.49 7.46 -4.94
C TYR A 78 -20.99 7.03 -3.55
N ASP A 79 -21.00 7.93 -2.56
CA ASP A 79 -21.34 7.60 -1.16
C ASP A 79 -22.78 7.16 -0.96
N ASN A 80 -23.68 7.54 -1.87
CA ASN A 80 -25.09 7.15 -1.85
C ASN A 80 -25.38 5.86 -2.62
N LEU A 81 -24.39 5.28 -3.31
CA LEU A 81 -24.56 4.02 -4.00
C LEU A 81 -24.75 2.86 -3.02
N GLU A 82 -25.43 1.81 -3.49
CA GLU A 82 -25.49 0.54 -2.78
C GLU A 82 -24.07 0.05 -2.49
N ARG A 83 -23.84 -0.43 -1.27
CA ARG A 83 -22.50 -0.82 -0.80
C ARG A 83 -21.80 -1.80 -1.74
N SER A 84 -22.53 -2.64 -2.47
CA SER A 84 -22.01 -3.66 -3.39
C SER A 84 -21.36 -3.09 -4.64
N VAL A 85 -21.73 -1.87 -5.06
CA VAL A 85 -21.26 -1.23 -6.30
C VAL A 85 -20.41 0.02 -6.07
N ARG A 86 -20.05 0.31 -4.81
CA ARG A 86 -19.14 1.43 -4.49
C ARG A 86 -17.70 1.19 -5.00
N PRO A 87 -16.93 2.26 -5.29
CA PRO A 87 -15.56 2.14 -5.82
C PRO A 87 -14.64 1.22 -5.00
N GLU A 88 -14.71 1.30 -3.66
CA GLU A 88 -13.86 0.51 -2.76
C GLU A 88 -14.14 -0.99 -2.86
N ARG A 89 -15.35 -1.39 -3.32
CA ARG A 89 -15.64 -2.79 -3.63
C ARG A 89 -14.84 -3.29 -4.82
N GLY A 90 -14.58 -2.44 -5.80
CA GLY A 90 -13.70 -2.77 -6.91
C GLY A 90 -12.29 -3.11 -6.42
N LEU A 91 -11.73 -2.28 -5.54
CA LEU A 91 -10.41 -2.51 -4.93
C LEU A 91 -10.34 -3.80 -4.09
N LEU A 92 -11.36 -4.06 -3.26
CA LEU A 92 -11.42 -5.32 -2.51
C LEU A 92 -11.60 -6.53 -3.43
N ALA A 93 -12.36 -6.38 -4.52
CA ALA A 93 -12.61 -7.45 -5.47
C ALA A 93 -11.36 -7.82 -6.29
N ILE A 94 -10.61 -6.84 -6.81
CA ILE A 94 -9.35 -7.11 -7.54
C ILE A 94 -8.31 -7.78 -6.65
N ARG A 95 -8.14 -7.33 -5.39
CA ARG A 95 -7.22 -7.94 -4.43
C ARG A 95 -7.57 -9.42 -4.17
N LYS A 96 -8.86 -9.72 -4.04
CA LYS A 96 -9.35 -11.09 -3.86
C LYS A 96 -9.21 -11.94 -5.13
N ASP A 97 -9.58 -11.38 -6.28
CA ASP A 97 -9.51 -12.04 -7.59
C ASP A 97 -8.08 -12.49 -7.94
N LEU A 98 -7.11 -11.64 -7.65
CA LEU A 98 -5.69 -11.92 -7.89
C LEU A 98 -4.98 -12.62 -6.71
N ASN A 99 -5.72 -12.92 -5.61
CA ASN A 99 -5.20 -13.51 -4.37
C ASN A 99 -3.98 -12.77 -3.81
N LEU A 100 -4.04 -11.43 -3.79
CA LEU A 100 -2.96 -10.56 -3.32
C LEU A 100 -2.98 -10.45 -1.80
N PHE A 101 -2.55 -11.50 -1.11
CA PHE A 101 -2.70 -11.64 0.33
C PHE A 101 -1.67 -10.84 1.15
N ALA A 102 -0.52 -10.48 0.59
CA ALA A 102 0.56 -9.82 1.31
C ALA A 102 0.67 -8.35 0.92
N ASN A 103 0.21 -7.45 1.78
CA ASN A 103 0.40 -6.01 1.61
C ASN A 103 1.68 -5.54 2.30
N LEU A 104 2.56 -4.91 1.54
CA LEU A 104 3.83 -4.34 1.94
C LEU A 104 3.70 -2.82 1.91
N ARG A 105 3.82 -2.18 3.07
CA ARG A 105 3.76 -0.72 3.22
C ARG A 105 5.03 -0.23 3.92
N PRO A 106 6.05 0.22 3.17
CA PRO A 106 7.21 0.86 3.75
C PRO A 106 6.85 2.27 4.25
N ALA A 107 7.15 2.55 5.52
CA ALA A 107 7.08 3.88 6.13
C ALA A 107 8.51 4.41 6.29
N ILE A 108 8.96 5.18 5.29
CA ILE A 108 10.31 5.72 5.21
C ILE A 108 10.25 7.23 5.36
N LEU A 109 11.05 7.80 6.26
CA LEU A 109 11.19 9.24 6.41
C LEU A 109 12.52 9.72 5.84
N TYR A 110 12.47 10.35 4.67
CA TYR A 110 13.61 11.05 4.08
C TYR A 110 14.07 12.18 5.01
N PRO A 111 15.40 12.34 5.26
CA PRO A 111 15.92 13.40 6.11
C PRO A 111 15.44 14.80 5.70
N GLU A 112 15.29 15.03 4.41
CA GLU A 112 14.82 16.29 3.79
C GLU A 112 13.33 16.59 4.07
N LEU A 113 12.61 15.64 4.67
CA LEU A 113 11.20 15.75 5.06
C LEU A 113 11.00 15.60 6.58
N ALA A 114 12.06 15.58 7.38
CA ALA A 114 11.94 15.35 8.83
C ALA A 114 11.03 16.36 9.54
N ASN A 115 10.94 17.59 9.03
CA ASN A 115 10.07 18.65 9.56
C ASN A 115 8.61 18.55 9.11
N ALA A 116 8.29 17.70 8.12
CA ALA A 116 6.91 17.43 7.73
C ALA A 116 6.17 16.63 8.82
N SER A 117 6.91 15.86 9.64
CA SER A 117 6.33 15.14 10.76
C SER A 117 5.93 16.08 11.89
N THR A 118 4.83 15.75 12.56
CA THR A 118 4.41 16.42 13.80
C THR A 118 5.21 15.96 15.02
N LEU A 119 5.96 14.86 14.90
CA LEU A 119 6.85 14.37 15.94
C LEU A 119 8.19 15.11 15.90
N LYS A 120 8.88 15.14 17.04
CA LYS A 120 10.20 15.77 17.11
C LYS A 120 11.18 15.07 16.15
N PRO A 121 12.01 15.81 15.39
CA PRO A 121 12.92 15.21 14.40
C PRO A 121 13.83 14.09 14.94
N ASP A 122 14.29 14.18 16.19
CA ASP A 122 15.13 13.15 16.82
C ASP A 122 14.41 11.80 17.03
N VAL A 123 13.07 11.82 17.12
CA VAL A 123 12.22 10.63 17.26
C VAL A 123 12.03 9.92 15.93
N VAL A 124 11.84 10.66 14.84
CA VAL A 124 11.39 10.10 13.54
C VAL A 124 12.42 10.16 12.41
N SER A 125 13.42 11.05 12.47
CA SER A 125 14.41 11.14 11.39
C SER A 125 15.17 9.82 11.21
N GLY A 126 15.25 9.36 9.95
CA GLY A 126 15.78 8.06 9.57
C GLY A 126 14.84 6.89 9.82
N LEU A 127 13.52 7.13 9.90
CA LEU A 127 12.53 6.06 9.98
C LEU A 127 12.59 5.17 8.74
N ASP A 128 12.61 3.86 8.95
CA ASP A 128 12.53 2.84 7.90
C ASP A 128 11.86 1.59 8.48
N ILE A 129 10.53 1.56 8.42
CA ILE A 129 9.72 0.42 8.87
C ILE A 129 9.04 -0.20 7.66
N LEU A 130 8.97 -1.53 7.60
CA LEU A 130 8.10 -2.25 6.68
C LEU A 130 6.93 -2.89 7.44
N ILE A 131 5.70 -2.53 7.07
CA ILE A 131 4.50 -3.21 7.58
C ILE A 131 4.03 -4.23 6.56
N VAL A 132 3.92 -5.48 7.01
CA VAL A 132 3.43 -6.65 6.28
C VAL A 132 2.03 -6.99 6.81
N ARG A 133 1.00 -6.61 6.04
CA ARG A 133 -0.41 -6.78 6.39
C ARG A 133 -1.02 -7.93 5.59
N GLU A 134 -1.71 -8.84 6.28
CA GLU A 134 -2.60 -9.80 5.59
C GLU A 134 -3.77 -9.03 4.95
N LEU A 135 -4.04 -9.23 3.67
CA LEU A 135 -4.94 -8.34 2.91
C LEU A 135 -6.24 -8.99 2.44
N THR A 136 -6.39 -10.31 2.51
CA THR A 136 -7.48 -11.05 1.84
C THR A 136 -8.39 -11.85 2.77
N GLY A 137 -8.06 -11.94 4.06
CA GLY A 137 -8.82 -12.64 5.10
C GLY A 137 -9.35 -11.71 6.19
N ASP A 138 -9.42 -12.21 7.43
CA ASP A 138 -9.86 -11.46 8.61
C ASP A 138 -11.34 -10.97 8.55
N ILE A 139 -11.69 -10.09 9.48
CA ILE A 139 -12.97 -9.38 9.60
C ILE A 139 -13.40 -8.62 8.32
N TYR A 140 -12.48 -8.34 7.41
CA TYR A 140 -12.75 -7.65 6.15
C TYR A 140 -13.50 -8.55 5.17
N PHE A 141 -13.25 -9.86 5.21
CA PHE A 141 -13.85 -10.86 4.31
C PHE A 141 -14.62 -11.96 5.05
N GLY A 142 -14.57 -11.97 6.37
CA GLY A 142 -15.20 -13.00 7.18
C GLY A 142 -16.73 -13.00 7.14
N GLU A 143 -17.27 -14.21 7.07
CA GLU A 143 -18.69 -14.54 7.11
C GLU A 143 -18.99 -15.44 8.32
N PRO A 144 -20.17 -15.34 8.95
CA PRO A 144 -21.30 -14.50 8.54
C PRO A 144 -21.09 -13.00 8.90
N ARG A 145 -21.71 -12.09 8.13
CA ARG A 145 -21.74 -10.65 8.42
C ARG A 145 -23.08 -10.01 8.04
N GLY A 146 -23.41 -8.87 8.62
CA GLY A 146 -24.59 -8.10 8.21
C GLY A 146 -25.20 -7.24 9.30
N ILE A 147 -26.40 -6.76 9.02
CA ILE A 147 -27.29 -6.12 10.00
C ILE A 147 -28.60 -6.91 9.97
N ARG A 148 -29.03 -7.45 11.11
CA ARG A 148 -30.29 -8.19 11.24
C ARG A 148 -31.20 -7.55 12.28
N THR A 149 -32.50 -7.84 12.18
CA THR A 149 -33.47 -7.51 13.23
C THR A 149 -33.66 -8.75 14.09
N LEU A 150 -33.42 -8.64 15.39
CA LEU A 150 -33.61 -9.71 16.36
C LEU A 150 -35.09 -9.90 16.67
N GLU A 151 -35.44 -11.00 17.35
CA GLU A 151 -36.83 -11.33 17.71
C GLU A 151 -37.49 -10.25 18.58
N ASN A 152 -36.70 -9.53 19.39
CA ASN A 152 -37.17 -8.41 20.21
C ASN A 152 -37.33 -7.09 19.43
N GLY A 153 -37.08 -7.07 18.12
CA GLY A 153 -37.15 -5.90 17.26
C GLY A 153 -35.88 -5.05 17.22
N GLU A 154 -34.83 -5.38 17.96
CA GLU A 154 -33.56 -4.63 17.95
C GLU A 154 -32.74 -4.93 16.69
N LYS A 155 -32.00 -3.93 16.21
CA LYS A 155 -31.03 -4.13 15.12
C LYS A 155 -29.68 -4.54 15.70
N GLU A 156 -29.14 -5.65 15.20
CA GLU A 156 -27.80 -6.14 15.54
C GLU A 156 -26.92 -6.11 14.29
N GLY A 157 -25.78 -5.41 14.37
CA GLY A 157 -24.71 -5.46 13.37
C GLY A 157 -23.64 -6.45 13.80
N TYR A 158 -23.16 -7.28 12.87
CA TYR A 158 -22.16 -8.30 13.17
C TYR A 158 -21.17 -8.51 12.01
N ASN A 159 -19.94 -8.85 12.38
CA ASN A 159 -18.86 -9.25 11.49
C ASN A 159 -18.08 -10.40 12.15
N THR A 160 -17.43 -11.24 11.34
CA THR A 160 -16.68 -12.40 11.82
C THR A 160 -15.19 -12.21 11.55
N MET A 161 -14.37 -12.13 12.60
CA MET A 161 -12.91 -12.23 12.50
C MET A 161 -12.51 -13.70 12.46
N LYS A 162 -11.81 -14.14 11.42
CA LYS A 162 -11.33 -15.53 11.29
C LYS A 162 -10.13 -15.62 10.35
N TYR A 163 -9.28 -16.61 10.61
CA TYR A 163 -8.19 -17.05 9.75
C TYR A 163 -8.11 -18.58 9.73
N SER A 164 -7.68 -19.15 8.61
CA SER A 164 -7.14 -20.50 8.54
C SER A 164 -5.64 -20.50 8.84
N GLU A 165 -5.11 -21.68 9.17
CA GLU A 165 -3.66 -21.89 9.33
C GLU A 165 -2.88 -21.48 8.08
N SER A 166 -3.36 -21.86 6.90
CA SER A 166 -2.69 -21.58 5.63
C SER A 166 -2.63 -20.08 5.33
N GLU A 167 -3.64 -19.31 5.73
CA GLU A 167 -3.65 -17.86 5.61
C GLU A 167 -2.58 -17.20 6.49
N ILE A 168 -2.38 -17.69 7.71
CA ILE A 168 -1.38 -17.15 8.63
C ILE A 168 0.04 -17.58 8.21
N ARG A 169 0.24 -18.85 7.84
CA ARG A 169 1.55 -19.35 7.42
C ARG A 169 2.10 -18.61 6.20
N ARG A 170 1.27 -18.35 5.19
CA ARG A 170 1.71 -17.65 3.96
C ARG A 170 2.16 -16.21 4.24
N ILE A 171 1.45 -15.47 5.11
CA ILE A 171 1.84 -14.09 5.45
C ILE A 171 3.04 -14.07 6.41
N ALA A 172 3.13 -15.03 7.34
CA ALA A 172 4.30 -15.20 8.19
C ALA A 172 5.56 -15.42 7.36
N LYS A 173 5.52 -16.34 6.39
CA LYS A 173 6.61 -16.59 5.45
C LYS A 173 7.08 -15.31 4.75
N VAL A 174 6.16 -14.54 4.17
CA VAL A 174 6.49 -13.27 3.52
C VAL A 174 7.15 -12.29 4.49
N ALA A 175 6.64 -12.18 5.72
CA ALA A 175 7.21 -11.30 6.73
C ALA A 175 8.62 -11.69 7.18
N PHE A 176 8.88 -12.99 7.38
CA PHE A 176 10.21 -13.50 7.71
C PHE A 176 11.20 -13.29 6.56
N GLU A 177 10.81 -13.61 5.33
CA GLU A 177 11.66 -13.39 4.14
C GLU A 177 11.95 -11.90 3.92
N ALA A 178 10.99 -11.01 4.21
CA ALA A 178 11.20 -9.58 4.17
C ALA A 178 12.19 -9.12 5.26
N ALA A 179 12.06 -9.62 6.49
CA ALA A 179 12.98 -9.32 7.58
C ALA A 179 14.41 -9.81 7.30
N GLN A 180 14.58 -10.99 6.68
CA GLN A 180 15.90 -11.52 6.29
C GLN A 180 16.66 -10.59 5.33
N LYS A 181 15.94 -9.89 4.46
CA LYS A 181 16.50 -8.92 3.50
C LYS A 181 16.73 -7.53 4.11
N ARG A 182 16.35 -7.33 5.37
CA ARG A 182 16.43 -6.06 6.09
C ARG A 182 17.25 -6.22 7.37
N GLY A 183 16.83 -5.62 8.48
CA GLY A 183 17.51 -5.65 9.78
C GLY A 183 17.37 -6.95 10.56
N LYS A 184 16.77 -8.00 9.97
CA LYS A 184 16.53 -9.32 10.58
C LYS A 184 15.73 -9.26 11.88
N LYS A 185 14.82 -8.30 12.01
CA LYS A 185 13.91 -8.18 13.15
C LYS A 185 12.46 -8.16 12.68
N LEU A 186 11.65 -9.05 13.26
CA LEU A 186 10.23 -9.16 12.97
C LEU A 186 9.41 -8.98 14.25
N CYS A 187 8.49 -8.03 14.25
CA CYS A 187 7.49 -7.87 15.31
C CYS A 187 6.12 -8.36 14.81
N SER A 188 5.65 -9.50 15.33
CA SER A 188 4.29 -9.97 15.11
C SER A 188 3.33 -9.24 16.05
N VAL A 189 2.36 -8.51 15.48
CA VAL A 189 1.40 -7.71 16.25
C VAL A 189 0.02 -8.37 16.27
N ASP A 190 -0.53 -8.57 17.47
CA ASP A 190 -1.77 -9.32 17.71
C ASP A 190 -2.60 -8.74 18.87
N LYS A 191 -3.69 -9.44 19.26
CA LYS A 191 -4.44 -9.17 20.50
C LYS A 191 -4.70 -10.49 21.24
N ALA A 192 -3.67 -11.34 21.33
CA ALA A 192 -3.78 -12.71 21.83
C ALA A 192 -4.21 -12.81 23.31
N ASN A 193 -4.21 -11.70 24.05
CA ASN A 193 -4.76 -11.64 25.41
C ASN A 193 -6.29 -11.55 25.47
N VAL A 194 -6.97 -11.41 24.34
CA VAL A 194 -8.44 -11.27 24.27
C VAL A 194 -9.05 -12.12 23.15
N LEU A 195 -8.42 -12.21 21.98
CA LEU A 195 -9.05 -12.79 20.78
C LEU A 195 -8.38 -14.10 20.38
N GLU A 196 -9.13 -15.21 20.39
CA GLU A 196 -8.67 -16.55 20.01
C GLU A 196 -8.11 -16.59 18.58
N THR A 197 -8.70 -15.82 17.66
CA THR A 197 -8.18 -15.70 16.27
C THR A 197 -6.73 -15.21 16.26
N THR A 198 -6.39 -14.30 17.17
CA THR A 198 -5.06 -13.69 17.23
C THR A 198 -4.11 -14.41 18.20
N GLU A 199 -4.65 -15.20 19.13
CA GLU A 199 -3.90 -16.23 19.84
C GLU A 199 -3.39 -17.30 18.86
N PHE A 200 -4.28 -17.78 17.98
CA PHE A 200 -3.91 -18.71 16.92
C PHE A 200 -2.87 -18.11 15.96
N TRP A 201 -3.03 -16.83 15.58
CA TRP A 201 -2.00 -16.08 14.83
C TRP A 201 -0.62 -16.16 15.49
N LYS A 202 -0.55 -15.86 16.79
CA LYS A 202 0.68 -15.87 17.56
C LYS A 202 1.33 -17.27 17.62
N GLN A 203 0.52 -18.32 17.78
CA GLN A 203 0.99 -19.71 17.75
C GLN A 203 1.67 -20.03 16.41
N ILE A 204 1.01 -19.74 15.30
CA ILE A 204 1.55 -20.03 13.96
C ILE A 204 2.81 -19.21 13.66
N PHE A 205 2.86 -17.92 14.00
CA PHE A 205 4.09 -17.11 13.84
C PHE A 205 5.27 -17.68 14.65
N THR A 206 4.99 -18.18 15.86
CA THR A 206 6.00 -18.82 16.72
C THR A 206 6.51 -20.12 16.10
N GLU A 207 5.62 -20.93 15.51
CA GLU A 207 6.01 -22.17 14.83
C GLU A 207 6.87 -21.90 13.59
N VAL A 208 6.44 -20.97 12.73
CA VAL A 208 7.17 -20.62 11.50
C VAL A 208 8.55 -20.04 11.82
N ALA A 209 8.74 -19.39 12.97
CA ALA A 209 10.04 -18.88 13.39
C ALA A 209 11.16 -19.94 13.42
N ALA A 210 10.82 -21.21 13.65
CA ALA A 210 11.80 -22.30 13.64
C ALA A 210 12.45 -22.51 12.26
N GLU A 211 11.78 -22.09 11.18
CA GLU A 211 12.29 -22.14 9.81
C GLU A 211 13.22 -20.95 9.48
N TYR A 212 13.23 -19.91 10.31
CA TYR A 212 13.97 -18.65 10.11
C TYR A 212 14.83 -18.28 11.33
N PRO A 213 15.82 -19.12 11.70
CA PRO A 213 16.59 -18.95 12.93
C PRO A 213 17.48 -17.70 12.96
N ASP A 214 17.68 -17.03 11.82
CA ASP A 214 18.45 -15.79 11.73
C ASP A 214 17.62 -14.52 11.89
N VAL A 215 16.29 -14.63 12.03
CA VAL A 215 15.38 -13.50 12.28
C VAL A 215 14.96 -13.48 13.75
N GLU A 216 15.14 -12.33 14.41
CA GLU A 216 14.64 -12.10 15.76
C GLU A 216 13.12 -11.87 15.71
N LEU A 217 12.33 -12.86 16.14
CA LEU A 217 10.88 -12.71 16.31
C LEU A 217 10.55 -12.12 17.69
N THR A 218 9.76 -11.06 17.71
CA THR A 218 9.12 -10.51 18.91
C THR A 218 7.60 -10.46 18.71
N HIS A 219 6.86 -10.40 19.82
CA HIS A 219 5.41 -10.24 19.81
C HIS A 219 5.00 -8.98 20.55
N MET A 220 3.99 -8.28 20.05
CA MET A 220 3.46 -7.07 20.67
C MET A 220 1.95 -6.99 20.52
N TYR A 221 1.24 -6.52 21.54
CA TYR A 221 -0.20 -6.25 21.40
C TYR A 221 -0.45 -4.99 20.57
N VAL A 222 -1.51 -4.99 19.76
CA VAL A 222 -1.84 -3.90 18.82
C VAL A 222 -1.95 -2.52 19.47
N ASP A 223 -2.49 -2.44 20.69
CA ASP A 223 -2.55 -1.19 21.46
C ASP A 223 -1.17 -0.70 21.90
N ASN A 224 -0.29 -1.61 22.35
CA ASN A 224 1.10 -1.25 22.64
C ASN A 224 1.86 -0.89 21.36
N ALA A 225 1.64 -1.59 20.25
CA ALA A 225 2.26 -1.27 18.95
C ALA A 225 1.88 0.15 18.50
N ALA A 226 0.62 0.52 18.63
CA ALA A 226 0.16 1.89 18.38
C ALA A 226 0.90 2.91 19.28
N MET A 227 1.09 2.60 20.58
CA MET A 227 1.87 3.49 21.45
C MET A 227 3.36 3.55 21.06
N GLN A 228 3.97 2.42 20.71
CA GLN A 228 5.39 2.33 20.34
C GLN A 228 5.70 3.06 19.04
N LEU A 229 4.80 3.04 18.06
CA LEU A 229 4.91 3.83 16.82
C LEU A 229 5.00 5.33 17.10
N VAL A 230 4.38 5.84 18.17
CA VAL A 230 4.53 7.25 18.57
C VAL A 230 5.78 7.46 19.42
N LYS A 231 6.03 6.56 20.38
CA LYS A 231 7.06 6.73 21.40
C LYS A 231 8.48 6.52 20.87
N ALA A 232 8.70 5.46 20.11
CA ALA A 232 10.01 5.02 19.64
C ALA A 232 9.87 4.20 18.35
N PRO A 233 9.42 4.79 17.24
CA PRO A 233 9.11 4.05 16.02
C PRO A 233 10.32 3.35 15.41
N LYS A 234 11.52 3.94 15.53
CA LYS A 234 12.79 3.38 15.02
C LYS A 234 13.21 2.05 15.66
N GLN A 235 12.47 1.54 16.65
CA GLN A 235 12.70 0.19 17.19
C GLN A 235 12.25 -0.91 16.23
N PHE A 236 11.33 -0.61 15.31
CA PHE A 236 10.78 -1.58 14.37
C PHE A 236 11.61 -1.64 13.09
N ASP A 237 11.77 -2.85 12.57
CA ASP A 237 12.28 -3.12 11.22
C ASP A 237 11.12 -3.62 10.35
N VAL A 238 10.64 -4.84 10.63
CA VAL A 238 9.43 -5.40 10.01
C VAL A 238 8.36 -5.62 11.06
N ILE A 239 7.13 -5.17 10.77
CA ILE A 239 5.93 -5.48 11.54
C ILE A 239 5.04 -6.38 10.71
N ALA A 240 4.53 -7.47 11.27
CA ALA A 240 3.53 -8.31 10.62
C ALA A 240 2.24 -8.40 11.43
N THR A 241 1.09 -8.26 10.78
CA THR A 241 -0.21 -8.30 11.48
C THR A 241 -1.37 -8.62 10.56
N GLY A 242 -2.54 -8.92 11.15
CA GLY A 242 -3.77 -9.19 10.43
C GLY A 242 -4.35 -7.96 9.74
N ASN A 243 -5.35 -8.17 8.87
CA ASN A 243 -5.91 -7.15 7.99
C ASN A 243 -6.35 -5.86 8.70
N ILE A 244 -7.21 -5.95 9.72
CA ILE A 244 -7.75 -4.74 10.38
C ILE A 244 -6.69 -4.00 11.19
N PHE A 245 -5.79 -4.72 11.86
CA PHE A 245 -4.71 -4.10 12.62
C PHE A 245 -3.65 -3.50 11.70
N GLY A 246 -3.35 -4.17 10.60
CA GLY A 246 -2.42 -3.68 9.59
C GLY A 246 -2.94 -2.44 8.90
N ASP A 247 -4.25 -2.33 8.67
CA ASP A 247 -4.88 -1.10 8.19
C ASP A 247 -4.54 0.08 9.11
N ILE A 248 -4.91 -0.05 10.39
CA ILE A 248 -4.76 1.00 11.38
C ILE A 248 -3.28 1.36 11.62
N LEU A 249 -2.42 0.36 11.83
CA LEU A 249 -1.02 0.59 12.15
C LEU A 249 -0.24 1.12 10.95
N SER A 250 -0.58 0.71 9.73
CA SER A 250 0.08 1.23 8.53
C SER A 250 -0.29 2.68 8.25
N ASP A 251 -1.54 3.06 8.44
CA ASP A 251 -1.97 4.46 8.34
C ASP A 251 -1.35 5.31 9.47
N GLN A 252 -1.23 4.75 10.67
CA GLN A 252 -0.53 5.41 11.76
C GLN A 252 0.96 5.63 11.45
N ALA A 253 1.67 4.59 11.01
CA ALA A 253 3.08 4.65 10.62
C ALA A 253 3.30 5.62 9.46
N SER A 254 2.33 5.67 8.54
CA SER A 254 2.32 6.61 7.43
C SER A 254 2.37 8.06 7.91
N MET A 255 1.52 8.40 8.87
CA MET A 255 1.47 9.76 9.42
C MET A 255 2.70 10.15 10.23
N LEU A 256 3.50 9.19 10.73
CA LEU A 256 4.78 9.49 11.38
C LEU A 256 5.76 10.17 10.43
N THR A 257 5.67 9.88 9.13
CA THR A 257 6.54 10.47 8.10
C THR A 257 6.13 11.89 7.70
N GLY A 258 4.97 12.36 8.16
CA GLY A 258 4.49 13.72 7.89
C GLY A 258 3.72 13.91 6.59
N SER A 259 3.88 13.03 5.59
CA SER A 259 3.02 13.02 4.41
C SER A 259 2.71 11.61 3.92
N ILE A 260 1.42 11.30 3.84
CA ILE A 260 0.92 10.11 3.17
C ILE A 260 1.22 10.12 1.65
N GLY A 261 1.47 11.30 1.08
CA GLY A 261 1.81 11.52 -0.34
C GLY A 261 3.16 10.93 -0.78
N MET A 262 3.94 10.40 0.17
CA MET A 262 5.25 9.78 -0.09
C MET A 262 5.26 8.26 0.00
N LEU A 263 4.13 7.63 0.32
CA LEU A 263 4.12 6.24 0.79
C LEU A 263 3.60 5.28 -0.28
N PRO A 264 4.49 4.51 -0.91
CA PRO A 264 4.08 3.49 -1.86
C PRO A 264 3.51 2.27 -1.12
N SER A 265 2.84 1.39 -1.85
CA SER A 265 2.48 0.08 -1.35
C SER A 265 2.49 -0.98 -2.44
N ALA A 266 2.68 -2.24 -2.03
CA ALA A 266 2.58 -3.39 -2.90
C ALA A 266 1.68 -4.45 -2.26
N SER A 267 0.77 -5.03 -3.03
CA SER A 267 -0.07 -6.15 -2.64
C SER A 267 0.33 -7.34 -3.50
N LEU A 268 0.96 -8.36 -2.94
CA LEU A 268 1.56 -9.49 -3.66
C LEU A 268 0.79 -10.79 -3.45
N ASN A 269 0.79 -11.65 -4.47
CA ASN A 269 0.45 -13.06 -4.35
C ASN A 269 1.70 -13.95 -4.18
N ASP A 270 1.49 -15.26 -4.13
CA ASP A 270 2.52 -16.29 -3.96
C ASP A 270 3.41 -16.50 -5.20
N THR A 271 3.01 -16.00 -6.37
CA THR A 271 3.78 -16.08 -7.61
C THR A 271 4.56 -14.81 -7.92
N GLY A 272 4.56 -13.81 -7.03
CA GLY A 272 5.22 -12.52 -7.24
C GLY A 272 4.47 -11.55 -8.16
N LYS A 273 3.25 -11.88 -8.60
CA LYS A 273 2.36 -10.90 -9.25
C LYS A 273 1.83 -9.95 -8.19
N GLY A 274 1.87 -8.65 -8.49
CA GLY A 274 1.49 -7.61 -7.54
C GLY A 274 0.53 -6.57 -8.11
N LEU A 275 -0.22 -5.94 -7.21
CA LEU A 275 -0.86 -4.64 -7.41
C LEU A 275 -0.09 -3.60 -6.61
N TYR A 276 0.31 -2.53 -7.27
CA TYR A 276 1.13 -1.46 -6.72
C TYR A 276 0.32 -0.16 -6.74
N GLU A 277 0.19 0.48 -5.59
CA GLU A 277 -0.66 1.66 -5.43
C GLU A 277 -0.08 2.58 -4.35
N PRO A 278 -0.22 3.91 -4.48
CA PRO A 278 0.07 4.80 -3.38
C PRO A 278 -0.86 4.52 -2.20
N SER A 279 -0.39 4.79 -0.97
CA SER A 279 -1.21 4.58 0.23
C SER A 279 -2.28 5.67 0.43
N HIS A 280 -2.17 6.80 -0.25
CA HIS A 280 -3.11 7.91 -0.14
C HIS A 280 -4.40 7.67 -0.96
N GLY A 281 -5.50 8.33 -0.55
CA GLY A 281 -6.79 8.25 -1.25
C GLY A 281 -6.84 9.09 -2.53
N SER A 282 -8.05 9.21 -3.09
CA SER A 282 -8.30 9.90 -4.37
C SER A 282 -8.31 11.43 -4.31
N ALA A 283 -8.23 12.04 -3.12
CA ALA A 283 -8.14 13.49 -2.91
C ALA A 283 -9.02 14.33 -3.88
N PRO A 284 -10.34 14.10 -3.89
CA PRO A 284 -11.26 14.67 -4.90
C PRO A 284 -11.33 16.21 -4.86
N ASP A 285 -10.95 16.81 -3.73
CA ASP A 285 -10.89 18.25 -3.50
C ASP A 285 -9.78 18.96 -4.30
N ILE A 286 -8.74 18.23 -4.72
CA ILE A 286 -7.62 18.75 -5.52
C ILE A 286 -7.50 18.11 -6.91
N ALA A 287 -8.42 17.21 -7.26
CA ALA A 287 -8.44 16.55 -8.57
C ALA A 287 -8.55 17.57 -9.73
N GLY A 288 -7.72 17.39 -10.75
CA GLY A 288 -7.63 18.25 -11.93
C GLY A 288 -6.94 19.60 -11.68
N GLN A 289 -6.36 19.83 -10.51
CA GLN A 289 -5.73 21.11 -10.15
C GLN A 289 -4.20 21.09 -10.30
N ASN A 290 -3.61 19.97 -10.74
CA ASN A 290 -2.16 19.80 -10.87
C ASN A 290 -1.41 20.01 -9.54
N LYS A 291 -2.04 19.65 -8.41
CA LYS A 291 -1.51 19.83 -7.04
C LYS A 291 -1.09 18.53 -6.35
N ALA A 292 -1.55 17.39 -6.87
CA ALA A 292 -1.29 16.09 -6.28
C ALA A 292 0.23 15.79 -6.17
N ASN A 293 0.62 15.00 -5.18
CA ASN A 293 1.98 14.49 -5.08
C ASN A 293 2.12 13.17 -5.85
N PRO A 294 2.88 13.11 -6.97
CA PRO A 294 3.02 11.88 -7.74
C PRO A 294 4.02 10.89 -7.11
N LEU A 295 4.80 11.31 -6.10
CA LEU A 295 5.97 10.56 -5.63
C LEU A 295 5.60 9.19 -5.04
N ALA A 296 4.51 9.07 -4.28
CA ALA A 296 4.05 7.76 -3.81
C ALA A 296 3.72 6.78 -4.95
N THR A 297 3.15 7.26 -6.05
CA THR A 297 2.81 6.41 -7.21
C THR A 297 4.07 6.03 -7.98
N ILE A 298 5.01 6.97 -8.14
CA ILE A 298 6.33 6.72 -8.74
C ILE A 298 7.14 5.70 -7.90
N LEU A 299 7.12 5.81 -6.58
CA LEU A 299 7.76 4.84 -5.69
C LEU A 299 7.01 3.49 -5.70
N SER A 300 5.69 3.48 -5.97
CA SER A 300 4.94 2.23 -6.18
C SER A 300 5.37 1.54 -7.48
N LEU A 301 5.69 2.32 -8.53
CA LEU A 301 6.35 1.78 -9.73
C LEU A 301 7.74 1.22 -9.42
N ALA A 302 8.53 1.84 -8.54
CA ALA A 302 9.80 1.26 -8.08
C ALA A 302 9.59 -0.09 -7.38
N MET A 303 8.57 -0.21 -6.53
CA MET A 303 8.18 -1.50 -5.95
C MET A 303 7.73 -2.50 -7.03
N LEU A 304 7.02 -2.07 -8.06
CA LEU A 304 6.60 -2.92 -9.20
C LEU A 304 7.82 -3.53 -9.91
N LEU A 305 8.80 -2.68 -10.23
CA LEU A 305 10.05 -3.09 -10.86
C LEU A 305 10.78 -4.14 -10.01
N ARG A 306 10.89 -3.88 -8.70
CA ARG A 306 11.55 -4.77 -7.74
C ARG A 306 10.86 -6.11 -7.58
N TYR A 307 9.56 -6.10 -7.26
CA TYR A 307 8.88 -7.30 -6.76
C TYR A 307 8.25 -8.17 -7.86
N SER A 308 7.71 -7.57 -8.94
CA SER A 308 7.08 -8.35 -10.03
C SER A 308 7.95 -8.49 -11.28
N LEU A 309 8.80 -7.51 -11.56
CA LEU A 309 9.68 -7.54 -12.73
C LEU A 309 11.10 -8.03 -12.40
N ASN A 310 11.42 -8.14 -11.10
CA ASN A 310 12.74 -8.58 -10.61
C ASN A 310 13.90 -7.72 -11.16
N ASP A 311 13.67 -6.41 -11.28
CA ASP A 311 14.63 -5.42 -11.76
C ASP A 311 15.01 -4.44 -10.64
N GLU A 312 15.87 -4.92 -9.74
CA GLU A 312 16.36 -4.13 -8.60
C GLU A 312 17.13 -2.88 -9.03
N ALA A 313 17.84 -2.95 -10.16
CA ALA A 313 18.66 -1.85 -10.65
C ALA A 313 17.78 -0.66 -11.05
N ARG A 314 16.72 -0.88 -11.84
CA ARG A 314 15.79 0.19 -12.23
C ARG A 314 14.92 0.65 -11.06
N ALA A 315 14.52 -0.25 -10.16
CA ALA A 315 13.83 0.14 -8.92
C ALA A 315 14.66 1.15 -8.11
N THR A 316 15.95 0.81 -7.88
CA THR A 316 16.90 1.68 -7.18
C THR A 316 17.12 3.01 -7.91
N GLN A 317 17.20 2.98 -9.25
CA GLN A 317 17.34 4.19 -10.07
C GLN A 317 16.18 5.17 -9.85
N VAL A 318 14.93 4.67 -9.83
CA VAL A 318 13.74 5.49 -9.57
C VAL A 318 13.77 6.06 -8.14
N GLU A 319 14.09 5.24 -7.14
CA GLU A 319 14.19 5.69 -5.73
C GLU A 319 15.26 6.79 -5.55
N GLN A 320 16.41 6.64 -6.21
CA GLN A 320 17.47 7.63 -6.21
C GLN A 320 17.06 8.92 -6.94
N ALA A 321 16.31 8.83 -8.04
CA ALA A 321 15.78 10.00 -8.72
C ALA A 321 14.83 10.80 -7.83
N VAL A 322 13.92 10.12 -7.12
CA VAL A 322 13.04 10.76 -6.12
C VAL A 322 13.86 11.41 -5.00
N GLN A 323 14.86 10.72 -4.48
CA GLN A 323 15.74 11.28 -3.44
C GLN A 323 16.47 12.55 -3.91
N LYS A 324 17.01 12.56 -5.14
CA LYS A 324 17.68 13.74 -5.72
C LYS A 324 16.72 14.93 -5.86
N VAL A 325 15.48 14.69 -6.28
CA VAL A 325 14.45 15.73 -6.41
C VAL A 325 14.12 16.36 -5.05
N LEU A 326 14.03 15.53 -4.00
CA LEU A 326 13.83 16.04 -2.63
C LEU A 326 15.06 16.84 -2.15
N GLN A 327 16.28 16.43 -2.48
CA GLN A 327 17.53 17.16 -2.18
C GLN A 327 17.64 18.49 -2.92
N GLN A 328 17.05 18.60 -4.12
CA GLN A 328 16.93 19.85 -4.88
C GLN A 328 15.94 20.84 -4.24
N GLY A 329 15.25 20.44 -3.16
CA GLY A 329 14.29 21.29 -2.45
C GLY A 329 12.97 21.45 -3.19
N LEU A 330 12.65 20.59 -4.17
CA LEU A 330 11.36 20.62 -4.86
C LEU A 330 10.30 19.94 -3.99
N ARG A 331 9.12 20.56 -3.84
CA ARG A 331 8.02 20.06 -2.99
C ARG A 331 6.66 20.31 -3.65
N THR A 332 5.78 19.32 -3.62
CA THR A 332 4.34 19.54 -3.85
C THR A 332 3.70 20.11 -2.58
N GLY A 333 2.45 20.59 -2.68
CA GLY A 333 1.81 21.34 -1.61
C GLY A 333 1.71 20.61 -0.26
N ASP A 334 1.59 19.29 -0.27
CA ASP A 334 1.50 18.43 0.92
C ASP A 334 2.81 18.27 1.70
N ILE A 335 3.95 18.50 1.06
CA ILE A 335 5.30 18.39 1.65
C ILE A 335 6.06 19.72 1.61
N PHE A 336 5.38 20.82 1.27
CA PHE A 336 5.99 22.13 1.18
C PHE A 336 6.35 22.70 2.57
N GLU A 337 7.57 23.21 2.68
CA GLU A 337 7.99 24.01 3.83
C GLU A 337 8.67 25.31 3.39
N GLN A 338 8.68 26.32 4.26
CA GLN A 338 9.32 27.59 3.96
C GLN A 338 10.81 27.39 3.67
N GLY A 339 11.29 27.94 2.55
CA GLY A 339 12.67 27.76 2.08
C GLY A 339 12.84 26.67 1.02
N THR A 340 11.79 25.90 0.72
CA THR A 340 11.73 24.98 -0.43
C THR A 340 11.05 25.62 -1.64
N THR A 341 11.10 24.93 -2.78
CA THR A 341 10.45 25.34 -4.02
C THR A 341 9.15 24.58 -4.21
N LEU A 342 8.02 25.29 -4.15
CA LEU A 342 6.71 24.72 -4.46
C LEU A 342 6.61 24.42 -5.96
N VAL A 343 6.25 23.19 -6.31
CA VAL A 343 6.06 22.73 -7.69
C VAL A 343 4.70 22.04 -7.86
N SER A 344 4.24 21.98 -9.11
CA SER A 344 3.03 21.25 -9.47
C SER A 344 3.24 19.72 -9.55
N CYS A 345 2.15 18.95 -9.69
CA CYS A 345 2.22 17.50 -9.89
C CYS A 345 3.05 17.16 -11.14
N SER A 346 2.80 17.83 -12.26
CA SER A 346 3.54 17.63 -13.50
C SER A 346 5.01 18.02 -13.39
N ASP A 347 5.32 19.15 -12.77
CA ASP A 347 6.71 19.61 -12.62
C ASP A 347 7.51 18.67 -11.71
N MET A 348 6.87 18.11 -10.68
CA MET A 348 7.48 17.08 -9.83
C MET A 348 7.79 15.80 -10.63
N GLY A 349 6.85 15.34 -11.46
CA GLY A 349 7.07 14.20 -12.36
C GLY A 349 8.21 14.44 -13.35
N ASP A 350 8.24 15.62 -13.99
CA ASP A 350 9.27 15.99 -14.95
C ASP A 350 10.65 16.10 -14.27
N ALA A 351 10.71 16.58 -13.02
CA ALA A 351 11.93 16.61 -12.23
C ALA A 351 12.46 15.21 -11.91
N VAL A 352 11.58 14.24 -11.61
CA VAL A 352 12.01 12.84 -11.42
C VAL A 352 12.62 12.30 -12.70
N ILE A 353 11.97 12.51 -13.85
CA ILE A 353 12.46 12.04 -15.16
C ILE A 353 13.82 12.65 -15.49
N ALA A 354 14.05 13.92 -15.16
CA ALA A 354 15.33 14.58 -15.37
C ALA A 354 16.48 14.00 -14.52
N ASN A 355 16.16 13.25 -13.46
CA ASN A 355 17.12 12.64 -12.54
C ASN A 355 17.26 11.10 -12.71
N LEU A 356 16.54 10.50 -13.67
CA LEU A 356 16.59 9.07 -14.02
C LEU A 356 17.85 8.70 -14.80
#